data_AF-A0A914ZJV5-F1
#
_entry.id   AF-A0A914ZJV5-F1
#
_cell.length_a   1.000
_cell.length_b   1.000
_cell.length_c   1.000
_cell.angle_alpha   90.00
_cell.angle_beta   90.00
_cell.angle_gamma   90.00
#
_symmetry.space_group_name_H-M   'P 1'
#
loop_
_entity.id
_entity.type
_entity.pdbx_description
1 polymer ?
#
loop_
_entity_poly.entity_id
_entity_poly.type
_entity_poly.pdbx_seq_one_letter_code
_entity_poly.pdbx_strand_id
1 'polypeptide(L)'
;MHSRMTTSKTFISILHHIPIRLLGSRNGININNHSAVYTAKNERFFVQTATLSHLDRMVDFLVNVFIEKEPLARAMHLRHDEAVDLLRYTARRCIPFGLSCIVNEMHSDEIVAVRLFGVAQRDDPPEQLPIGLSKNAQRIADFLNATKRDFWNQVERDVRRVITREITSVSDKHMRKGIATFLVSHLLDSDNIARLNVQG
;
A
#
# COMPACT_ATOMS: atom_id res chain seq x y z
N MET A 1 21.88 26.88 -23.16
CA MET A 1 20.81 26.64 -22.16
C MET A 1 20.42 25.17 -22.22
N HIS A 2 20.94 24.35 -21.30
CA HIS A 2 20.62 22.91 -21.22
C HIS A 2 19.58 22.71 -20.11
N SER A 3 18.32 22.48 -20.49
CA SER A 3 17.26 22.10 -19.54
C SER A 3 17.36 20.60 -19.27
N ARG A 4 17.78 20.23 -18.06
CA ARG A 4 17.73 18.84 -17.59
C ARG A 4 16.29 18.52 -17.17
N MET A 5 15.59 17.71 -17.96
CA MET A 5 14.36 17.05 -17.53
C MET A 5 14.67 16.09 -16.38
N THR A 6 14.21 16.43 -15.18
CA THR A 6 14.17 15.52 -14.04
C THR A 6 13.02 14.54 -14.23
N THR A 7 13.32 13.33 -14.69
CA THR A 7 12.39 12.21 -14.67
C THR A 7 12.06 11.82 -13.23
N SER A 8 10.86 12.21 -12.77
CA SER A 8 10.25 11.64 -11.56
C SER A 8 9.90 10.18 -11.83
N LYS A 9 10.61 9.25 -11.18
CA LYS A 9 10.27 7.83 -11.22
C LYS A 9 9.08 7.60 -10.29
N THR A 10 7.87 7.74 -10.82
CA THR A 10 6.65 7.28 -10.17
C THR A 10 6.56 5.76 -10.33
N PHE A 11 6.61 5.02 -9.23
CA PHE A 11 6.45 3.57 -9.24
C PHE A 11 4.97 3.24 -9.45
N ILE A 12 4.63 2.82 -10.67
CA ILE A 12 3.38 2.10 -10.94
C ILE A 12 3.60 0.69 -10.38
N SER A 13 2.82 0.29 -9.37
CA SER A 13 2.78 -1.10 -8.91
C SER A 13 1.92 -1.91 -9.89
N ILE A 14 2.41 -2.12 -11.11
CA ILE A 14 2.03 -3.29 -11.90
C ILE A 14 2.71 -4.46 -11.19
N LEU A 15 1.94 -5.50 -10.86
CA LEU A 15 2.36 -6.78 -10.29
C LEU A 15 3.75 -7.19 -10.79
N HIS A 16 4.77 -6.91 -9.99
CA HIS A 16 6.07 -7.56 -10.14
C HIS A 16 6.06 -8.70 -9.13
N HIS A 17 5.97 -9.93 -9.63
CA HIS A 17 6.45 -11.08 -8.88
C HIS A 17 7.94 -10.86 -8.61
N ILE A 18 8.26 -10.44 -7.38
CA ILE A 18 9.65 -10.35 -6.94
C ILE A 18 9.98 -11.69 -6.30
N PRO A 19 10.89 -12.50 -6.87
CA PRO A 19 11.40 -13.68 -6.18
C PRO A 19 12.09 -13.22 -4.89
N ILE A 20 11.65 -13.76 -3.76
CA ILE A 20 12.18 -13.45 -2.43
C ILE A 20 13.63 -13.94 -2.36
N ARG A 21 14.60 -13.05 -2.62
CA ARG A 21 15.99 -13.25 -2.22
C ARG A 21 16.21 -12.57 -0.86
N LEU A 22 16.41 -13.40 0.16
CA LEU A 22 16.90 -13.00 1.48
C LEU A 22 18.27 -12.32 1.32
N LEU A 23 18.28 -10.99 1.24
CA LEU A 23 19.49 -10.19 1.35
C LEU A 23 19.51 -9.52 2.72
N GLY A 24 20.34 -10.06 3.59
CA GLY A 24 20.65 -9.43 4.87
C GLY A 24 21.34 -8.08 4.66
N SER A 25 20.87 -7.06 5.35
CA SER A 25 21.70 -5.91 5.69
C SER A 25 21.19 -5.20 6.94
N ARG A 26 22.07 -5.24 7.95
CA ARG A 26 22.36 -4.26 9.00
C ARG A 26 21.47 -3.02 9.02
N ASN A 27 20.49 -3.03 9.91
CA ASN A 27 20.04 -1.90 10.72
C ASN A 27 19.36 -2.51 11.96
N GLY A 28 19.64 -1.96 13.15
CA GLY A 28 19.14 -2.51 14.41
C GLY A 28 17.62 -2.38 14.49
N ILE A 29 16.90 -3.45 14.17
CA ILE A 29 15.46 -3.57 14.34
C ILE A 29 15.23 -4.32 15.65
N ASN A 30 14.63 -3.66 16.63
CA ASN A 30 14.04 -4.34 17.79
C ASN A 30 12.61 -4.74 17.37
N ILE A 31 12.40 -6.04 17.13
CA ILE A 31 11.16 -6.60 16.59
C ILE A 31 10.33 -7.13 17.77
N ASN A 32 9.39 -6.32 18.28
CA ASN A 32 8.31 -6.80 19.13
C ASN A 32 7.00 -6.67 18.33
N ASN A 33 6.25 -7.77 18.21
CA ASN A 33 5.33 -8.16 17.13
C ASN A 33 4.17 -7.23 16.67
N HIS A 34 4.13 -5.94 17.00
CA HIS A 34 3.12 -5.01 16.48
C HIS A 34 3.66 -3.62 16.12
N SER A 35 4.93 -3.35 16.41
CA SER A 35 5.53 -2.06 16.10
C SER A 35 7.05 -2.13 15.95
N ALA A 36 7.62 -1.19 15.22
CA ALA A 36 9.05 -1.05 15.02
C ALA A 36 9.44 0.43 15.04
N VAL A 37 10.69 0.71 15.42
CA VAL A 37 11.28 2.04 15.24
C VAL A 37 12.15 2.00 14.00
N TYR A 38 11.82 2.83 13.01
CA TYR A 38 12.64 3.04 11.83
C TYR A 38 13.43 4.34 12.00
N THR A 39 14.73 4.31 11.76
CA THR A 39 15.59 5.50 11.87
C THR A 39 16.23 5.79 10.52
N ALA A 40 16.11 7.03 10.06
CA ALA A 40 16.75 7.48 8.82
C ALA A 40 17.08 8.97 8.89
N LYS A 41 18.30 9.35 8.49
CA LYS A 41 18.76 10.75 8.43
C LYS A 41 18.50 11.54 9.73
N ASN A 42 18.81 10.94 10.89
CA ASN A 42 18.61 11.51 12.23
C ASN A 42 17.14 11.71 12.66
N GLU A 43 16.18 11.22 11.86
CA GLU A 43 14.76 11.20 12.22
C GLU A 43 14.36 9.79 12.65
N ARG A 44 13.39 9.73 13.57
CA ARG A 44 12.85 8.48 14.10
C ARG A 44 11.36 8.38 13.80
N PHE A 45 10.98 7.22 13.31
CA PHE A 45 9.62 6.92 12.88
C PHE A 45 9.09 5.73 13.67
N PHE A 46 7.89 5.87 14.20
CA PHE A 46 7.16 4.77 14.81
C PHE A 46 6.32 4.09 13.73
N VAL A 47 6.64 2.83 13.45
CA VAL A 47 5.92 1.98 12.51
C VAL A 47 5.02 1.08 13.33
N GLN A 48 3.73 1.06 13.03
CA GLN A 48 2.77 0.22 13.73
C GLN A 48 1.86 -0.51 12.73
N THR A 49 1.44 -1.72 13.09
CA THR A 49 0.40 -2.43 12.36
C THR A 49 -0.90 -1.62 12.44
N ALA A 50 -1.53 -1.37 11.29
CA ALA A 50 -2.77 -0.62 11.22
C ALA A 50 -3.94 -1.43 11.80
N THR A 51 -4.81 -0.76 12.55
CA THR A 51 -6.08 -1.28 13.06
C THR A 51 -7.21 -0.39 12.55
N LEU A 52 -8.46 -0.81 12.72
CA LEU A 52 -9.61 -0.01 12.25
C LEU A 52 -9.73 1.34 12.97
N SER A 53 -9.14 1.53 14.16
CA SER A 53 -9.08 2.85 14.81
C SER A 53 -8.19 3.85 14.06
N HIS A 54 -7.32 3.39 13.15
CA HIS A 54 -6.51 4.26 12.30
C HIS A 54 -7.19 4.63 10.99
N LEU A 55 -8.35 4.05 10.66
CA LEU A 55 -8.97 4.14 9.34
C LEU A 55 -9.13 5.57 8.84
N ASP A 56 -9.77 6.45 9.62
CA ASP A 56 -10.03 7.84 9.19
C ASP A 56 -8.74 8.60 8.94
N ARG A 57 -7.81 8.54 9.89
CA ARG A 57 -6.47 9.14 9.80
C ARG A 57 -5.69 8.68 8.56
N MET A 58 -5.76 7.39 8.23
CA MET A 58 -5.10 6.84 7.04
C MET A 58 -5.76 7.29 5.75
N VAL A 59 -7.10 7.33 5.71
CA VAL A 59 -7.86 7.80 4.54
C VAL A 59 -7.55 9.27 4.29
N ASP A 60 -7.57 10.11 5.33
CA ASP A 60 -7.24 11.53 5.23
C ASP A 60 -5.81 11.74 4.69
N PHE A 61 -4.85 10.96 5.19
CA PHE A 61 -3.48 11.00 4.65
C PHE A 61 -3.43 10.61 3.17
N LEU A 62 -4.11 9.53 2.77
CA LEU A 62 -4.08 9.05 1.39
C LEU A 62 -4.78 10.03 0.43
N VAL A 63 -5.93 10.59 0.82
CA VAL A 63 -6.62 11.61 0.02
C VAL A 63 -5.69 12.78 -0.25
N ASN A 64 -4.96 13.26 0.77
CA ASN A 64 -4.15 14.47 0.67
C ASN A 64 -2.74 14.25 0.11
N VAL A 65 -2.18 13.04 0.20
CA VAL A 65 -0.78 12.76 -0.16
C VAL A 65 -0.66 11.84 -1.37
N PHE A 66 -1.55 10.85 -1.50
CA PHE A 66 -1.44 9.80 -2.53
C PHE A 66 -2.12 10.19 -3.84
N ILE A 67 -3.38 10.67 -3.79
CA ILE A 67 -4.21 10.89 -4.98
C ILE A 67 -3.59 11.88 -5.98
N GLU A 68 -2.94 12.93 -5.49
CA GLU A 68 -2.29 13.93 -6.35
C GLU A 68 -1.18 13.33 -7.23
N LYS A 69 -0.53 12.26 -6.78
CA LYS A 69 0.69 11.70 -7.39
C LYS A 69 0.49 10.33 -8.00
N GLU A 70 -0.58 9.64 -7.63
CA GLU A 70 -0.91 8.31 -8.13
C GLU A 70 -1.22 8.37 -9.64
N PRO A 71 -0.45 7.65 -10.49
CA PRO A 71 -0.57 7.75 -11.95
C PRO A 71 -1.98 7.52 -12.50
N LEU A 72 -2.70 6.51 -12.00
CA LEU A 72 -4.02 6.15 -12.49
C LEU A 72 -5.07 7.22 -12.11
N ALA A 73 -5.04 7.71 -10.88
CA ALA A 73 -5.87 8.80 -10.38
C ALA A 73 -5.64 10.07 -11.21
N ARG A 74 -4.37 10.41 -11.50
CA ARG A 74 -4.03 11.56 -12.36
C ARG A 74 -4.54 11.37 -13.79
N ALA A 75 -4.31 10.21 -14.39
CA ALA A 75 -4.72 9.91 -15.76
C ALA A 75 -6.25 9.93 -15.91
N MET A 76 -6.97 9.54 -14.86
CA MET A 76 -8.43 9.47 -14.85
C MET A 76 -9.08 10.70 -14.20
N HIS A 77 -8.30 11.73 -13.89
CA HIS A 77 -8.75 12.98 -13.27
C HIS A 77 -9.60 12.78 -12.01
N LEU A 78 -9.23 11.81 -11.17
CA LEU A 78 -9.89 11.56 -9.89
C LEU A 78 -9.57 12.70 -8.91
N ARG A 79 -10.62 13.38 -8.42
CA ARG A 79 -10.45 14.43 -7.40
C ARG A 79 -10.35 13.86 -5.99
N HIS A 80 -9.86 14.69 -5.07
CA HIS A 80 -9.70 14.34 -3.66
C HIS A 80 -11.03 13.92 -3.00
N ASP A 81 -12.10 14.69 -3.24
CA ASP A 81 -13.45 14.41 -2.72
C ASP A 81 -14.02 13.10 -3.26
N GLU A 82 -13.71 12.77 -4.51
CA GLU A 82 -14.17 11.54 -5.17
C GLU A 82 -13.42 10.28 -4.72
N ALA A 83 -12.21 10.44 -4.19
CA ALA A 83 -11.36 9.33 -3.79
C ALA A 83 -11.71 8.76 -2.40
N VAL A 84 -12.40 9.54 -1.56
CA VAL A 84 -12.62 9.22 -0.13
C VAL A 84 -13.25 7.83 0.05
N ASP A 85 -14.36 7.56 -0.63
CA ASP A 85 -15.10 6.29 -0.46
C ASP A 85 -14.32 5.10 -1.01
N LEU A 86 -13.62 5.27 -2.13
CA LEU A 86 -12.79 4.22 -2.72
C LEU A 86 -11.58 3.88 -1.82
N LEU A 87 -10.91 4.90 -1.28
CA LEU A 87 -9.78 4.73 -0.36
C LEU A 87 -10.23 4.13 0.98
N ARG A 88 -11.37 4.60 1.51
CA ARG A 88 -11.96 4.05 2.75
C ARG A 88 -12.36 2.59 2.58
N TYR A 89 -12.99 2.24 1.46
CA TYR A 89 -13.30 0.86 1.12
C TYR A 89 -12.04 0.00 1.07
N THR A 90 -11.02 0.46 0.35
CA THR A 90 -9.74 -0.24 0.19
C THR A 90 -9.06 -0.46 1.55
N ALA A 91 -8.91 0.60 2.35
CA ALA A 91 -8.29 0.53 3.67
C ALA A 91 -9.05 -0.40 4.61
N ARG A 92 -10.39 -0.31 4.65
CA ARG A 92 -11.23 -1.16 5.50
C ARG A 92 -11.13 -2.65 5.14
N ARG A 93 -10.95 -2.98 3.85
CA ARG A 93 -10.68 -4.35 3.39
C ARG A 93 -9.28 -4.83 3.75
N CYS A 94 -8.27 -3.96 3.66
CA CYS A 94 -6.87 -4.33 3.87
C CYS A 94 -6.46 -4.49 5.34
N ILE A 95 -6.95 -3.61 6.20
CA ILE A 95 -6.56 -3.54 7.61
C ILE A 95 -6.74 -4.88 8.36
N PRO A 96 -7.88 -5.60 8.23
CA PRO A 96 -8.11 -6.85 8.96
C PRO A 96 -7.10 -7.97 8.70
N PHE A 97 -6.35 -7.95 7.60
CA PHE A 97 -5.32 -8.96 7.34
C PHE A 97 -4.09 -8.83 8.25
N GLY A 98 -3.94 -7.70 8.95
CA GLY A 98 -2.83 -7.46 9.88
C GLY A 98 -1.50 -7.18 9.20
N LEU A 99 -1.51 -6.90 7.89
CA LEU A 99 -0.32 -6.56 7.11
C LEU A 99 -0.23 -5.07 6.74
N SER A 100 -1.27 -4.29 7.00
CA SER A 100 -1.24 -2.85 6.71
C SER A 100 -0.46 -2.11 7.80
N CYS A 101 0.19 -1.00 7.44
CA CYS A 101 0.98 -0.20 8.37
C CYS A 101 0.64 1.28 8.26
N ILE A 102 0.73 1.95 9.40
CA ILE A 102 0.77 3.40 9.52
C ILE A 102 2.11 3.76 10.16
N VAL A 103 2.74 4.81 9.65
CA VAL A 103 4.04 5.29 10.13
C VAL A 103 3.88 6.72 10.59
N ASN A 104 4.33 7.00 11.80
CA ASN A 104 4.26 8.31 12.43
C ASN A 104 5.68 8.83 12.72
N GLU A 105 5.90 10.14 12.62
CA GLU A 105 7.10 10.78 13.15
C GLU A 105 7.02 10.79 14.69
N MET A 106 8.06 10.29 15.38
CA MET A 106 7.99 10.06 16.84
C MET A 106 7.81 11.35 17.67
N HIS A 107 8.22 12.50 17.15
CA HIS A 107 8.17 13.78 17.89
C HIS A 107 6.85 14.51 17.75
N SER A 108 6.13 14.30 16.64
CA SER A 108 4.92 15.07 16.28
C SER A 108 3.65 14.20 16.20
N ASP A 109 3.79 12.88 16.19
CA ASP A 109 2.74 11.91 15.82
C ASP A 109 2.13 12.17 14.42
N GLU A 110 2.77 12.99 13.59
CA GLU A 110 2.33 13.25 12.21
C GLU A 110 2.45 11.95 11.38
N ILE A 111 1.45 11.63 10.58
CA ILE A 111 1.51 10.48 9.67
C ILE A 111 2.44 10.81 8.52
N VAL A 112 3.43 9.95 8.32
CA VAL A 112 4.45 10.16 7.30
C VAL A 112 4.34 9.16 6.16
N ALA A 113 3.76 7.98 6.43
CA ALA A 113 3.56 6.96 5.44
C ALA A 113 2.41 6.04 5.81
N VAL A 114 1.76 5.51 4.78
CA VAL A 114 0.73 4.48 4.87
C VAL A 114 1.06 3.37 3.88
N ARG A 115 0.93 2.12 4.33
CA ARG A 115 0.92 0.93 3.48
C ARG A 115 -0.35 0.14 3.71
N LEU A 116 -1.03 -0.19 2.62
CA LEU A 116 -2.16 -1.10 2.61
C LEU A 116 -1.78 -2.38 1.86
N PHE A 117 -1.83 -3.50 2.56
CA PHE A 117 -1.74 -4.84 1.96
C PHE A 117 -3.09 -5.53 2.10
N GLY A 118 -3.57 -6.05 0.98
CA GLY A 118 -4.71 -6.95 0.91
C GLY A 118 -4.26 -8.39 0.74
N VAL A 119 -5.24 -9.29 0.78
CA VAL A 119 -5.13 -10.64 0.27
C VAL A 119 -6.19 -10.77 -0.81
N ALA A 120 -5.78 -11.23 -2.00
CA ALA A 120 -6.70 -11.59 -3.06
C ALA A 120 -6.79 -13.11 -3.14
N GLN A 121 -8.01 -13.61 -3.31
CA GLN A 121 -8.27 -15.03 -3.51
C GLN A 121 -8.86 -15.26 -4.91
N ARG A 122 -8.44 -16.35 -5.55
CA ARG A 122 -8.83 -16.70 -6.93
C ARG A 122 -10.33 -16.80 -7.12
N ASP A 123 -11.01 -17.36 -6.13
CA ASP A 123 -12.44 -17.64 -6.15
C ASP A 123 -13.23 -16.59 -5.34
N ASP A 124 -12.65 -15.40 -5.12
CA ASP A 124 -13.38 -14.29 -4.50
C ASP A 124 -14.59 -13.89 -5.37
N PRO A 125 -15.74 -13.58 -4.74
CA PRO A 125 -16.83 -12.97 -5.47
C PRO A 125 -16.39 -11.61 -6.03
N PRO A 126 -17.08 -11.12 -7.09
CA PRO A 126 -16.83 -9.78 -7.58
C PRO A 126 -16.87 -8.74 -6.46
N GLU A 127 -15.91 -7.81 -6.46
CA GLU A 127 -15.83 -6.77 -5.43
C GLU A 127 -17.13 -5.96 -5.40
N GLN A 128 -17.77 -5.92 -4.23
CA GLN A 128 -18.92 -5.06 -3.99
C GLN A 128 -18.42 -3.66 -3.65
N LEU A 129 -18.32 -2.82 -4.68
CA LEU A 129 -17.89 -1.44 -4.54
C LEU A 129 -18.92 -0.61 -3.75
N PRO A 130 -18.48 0.48 -3.10
CA PRO A 130 -19.40 1.43 -2.47
C PRO A 130 -20.50 1.91 -3.44
N ILE A 131 -21.72 2.04 -2.93
CA ILE A 131 -22.80 2.65 -3.70
C ILE A 131 -22.50 4.15 -3.82
N GLY A 132 -22.70 4.71 -5.02
CA GLY A 132 -22.59 6.15 -5.23
C GLY A 132 -21.19 6.67 -5.54
N LEU A 133 -20.24 5.78 -5.91
CA LEU A 133 -18.95 6.22 -6.43
C LEU A 133 -19.13 7.21 -7.60
N SER A 134 -18.24 8.21 -7.67
CA SER A 134 -18.19 9.11 -8.82
C SER A 134 -17.89 8.33 -10.11
N LYS A 135 -18.22 8.91 -11.27
CA LYS A 135 -17.91 8.29 -12.57
C LYS A 135 -16.41 7.99 -12.73
N ASN A 136 -15.54 8.84 -12.19
CA ASN A 136 -14.09 8.65 -12.28
C ASN A 136 -13.61 7.55 -11.33
N ALA A 137 -14.11 7.52 -10.10
CA ALA A 137 -13.82 6.45 -9.15
C ALA A 137 -14.30 5.09 -9.66
N GLN A 138 -15.50 5.03 -10.26
CA GLN A 138 -16.04 3.82 -10.87
C GLN A 138 -15.14 3.31 -12.00
N ARG A 139 -14.69 4.19 -12.91
CA ARG A 139 -13.80 3.79 -14.01
C ARG A 139 -12.47 3.23 -13.51
N ILE A 140 -11.90 3.81 -12.44
CA ILE A 140 -10.69 3.29 -11.81
C ILE A 140 -10.96 1.89 -11.24
N ALA A 141 -12.07 1.72 -10.51
CA ALA A 141 -12.43 0.43 -9.94
C ALA A 141 -12.64 -0.64 -11.02
N ASP A 142 -13.34 -0.30 -12.12
CA ASP A 142 -13.55 -1.20 -13.26
C ASP A 142 -12.24 -1.61 -13.92
N PHE A 143 -11.31 -0.66 -14.11
CA PHE A 143 -9.98 -0.93 -14.66
C PHE A 143 -9.17 -1.87 -13.77
N LEU A 144 -9.16 -1.62 -12.45
CA LEU A 144 -8.48 -2.49 -11.49
C LEU A 144 -9.10 -3.88 -11.44
N ASN A 145 -10.43 -3.99 -11.50
CA ASN A 145 -11.14 -5.26 -11.51
C ASN A 145 -10.87 -6.08 -12.78
N ALA A 146 -10.80 -5.43 -13.94
CA ALA A 146 -10.38 -6.09 -15.17
C ALA A 146 -8.97 -6.65 -15.05
N THR A 147 -8.04 -5.85 -14.53
CA THR A 147 -6.64 -6.26 -14.32
C THR A 147 -6.52 -7.44 -13.35
N LYS A 148 -7.28 -7.44 -12.25
CA LYS A 148 -7.32 -8.55 -11.27
C LYS A 148 -7.81 -9.85 -11.89
N ARG A 149 -8.86 -9.80 -12.72
CA ARG A 149 -9.38 -10.97 -13.43
C ARG A 149 -8.34 -11.54 -14.39
N ASP A 150 -7.67 -10.67 -15.15
CA ASP A 150 -6.65 -11.09 -16.12
C ASP A 150 -5.40 -11.66 -15.45
N PHE A 151 -5.04 -11.14 -14.26
CA PHE A 151 -4.00 -11.73 -13.42
C PHE A 151 -4.32 -13.18 -13.08
N TRP A 152 -5.52 -13.47 -12.58
CA TRP A 152 -5.90 -14.84 -12.24
C TRP A 152 -5.90 -15.79 -13.43
N ASN A 153 -6.19 -15.32 -14.64
CA ASN A 153 -6.09 -16.13 -15.85
C ASN A 153 -4.64 -16.56 -16.19
N GLN A 154 -3.64 -15.84 -15.69
CA GLN A 154 -2.22 -16.08 -16.00
C GLN A 154 -1.48 -16.86 -14.90
N VAL A 155 -1.93 -16.75 -13.64
CA VAL A 155 -1.31 -17.43 -12.51
C VAL A 155 -1.65 -18.92 -12.51
N GLU A 156 -0.69 -19.75 -12.08
CA GLU A 156 -0.84 -21.20 -11.90
C GLU A 156 -2.11 -21.56 -11.11
N ARG A 157 -2.81 -22.62 -11.55
CA ARG A 157 -4.17 -22.95 -11.08
C ARG A 157 -4.23 -23.38 -9.61
N ASP A 158 -3.13 -23.85 -9.06
CA ASP A 158 -2.97 -24.28 -7.68
C ASP A 158 -2.74 -23.11 -6.72
N VAL A 159 -2.32 -21.94 -7.21
CA VAL A 159 -2.28 -20.69 -6.43
C VAL A 159 -3.72 -20.21 -6.21
N ARG A 160 -4.12 -20.19 -4.94
CA ARG A 160 -5.45 -19.79 -4.46
C ARG A 160 -5.44 -18.41 -3.82
N ARG A 161 -4.35 -18.03 -3.17
CA ARG A 161 -4.25 -16.77 -2.41
C ARG A 161 -2.91 -16.09 -2.61
N VAL A 162 -2.95 -14.78 -2.80
CA VAL A 162 -1.76 -13.93 -2.94
C VAL A 162 -1.89 -12.67 -2.09
N ILE A 163 -0.76 -12.15 -1.62
CA ILE A 163 -0.70 -10.84 -0.99
C ILE A 163 -0.70 -9.76 -2.08
N THR A 164 -1.60 -8.79 -1.95
CA THR A 164 -1.64 -7.64 -2.86
C THR A 164 -1.09 -6.41 -2.16
N ARG A 165 -0.15 -5.73 -2.80
CA ARG A 165 0.18 -4.34 -2.45
C ARG A 165 -0.84 -3.43 -3.08
N GLU A 166 -1.81 -2.99 -2.28
CA GLU A 166 -2.86 -2.09 -2.74
C GLU A 166 -2.33 -0.65 -2.78
N ILE A 167 -1.73 -0.17 -1.68
CA ILE A 167 -1.20 1.19 -1.60
C ILE A 167 0.12 1.22 -0.81
N THR A 168 1.09 2.00 -1.26
CA THR A 168 2.22 2.46 -0.45
C THR A 168 2.44 3.94 -0.76
N SER A 169 2.30 4.80 0.25
CA SER A 169 2.45 6.24 0.10
C SER A 169 3.32 6.80 1.23
N VAL A 170 4.19 7.75 0.88
CA VAL A 170 5.11 8.45 1.79
C VAL A 170 4.99 9.94 1.50
N SER A 171 4.91 10.77 2.53
CA SER A 171 4.85 12.22 2.38
C SER A 171 6.12 12.78 1.72
N ASP A 172 5.99 13.86 0.96
CA ASP A 172 7.10 14.44 0.18
C ASP A 172 8.29 14.83 1.05
N LYS A 173 8.00 15.44 2.21
CA LYS A 173 8.99 15.80 3.24
C LYS A 173 9.86 14.61 3.64
N HIS A 174 9.38 13.38 3.47
CA HIS A 174 10.02 12.16 3.95
C HIS A 174 10.37 11.17 2.84
N MET A 175 10.20 11.57 1.58
CA MET A 175 10.73 10.80 0.45
C MET A 175 12.26 10.69 0.51
N ARG A 176 12.80 9.70 -0.19
CA ARG A 176 14.26 9.44 -0.29
C ARG A 176 14.95 9.17 1.06
N LYS A 177 14.18 8.75 2.07
CA LYS A 177 14.67 8.26 3.37
C LYS A 177 14.67 6.73 3.49
N GLY A 178 14.21 6.00 2.47
CA GLY A 178 14.16 4.53 2.48
C GLY A 178 12.90 3.93 3.13
N ILE A 179 11.96 4.76 3.61
CA ILE A 179 10.71 4.32 4.27
C ILE A 179 9.90 3.37 3.38
N ALA A 180 9.65 3.74 2.13
CA ALA A 180 8.89 2.90 1.20
C ALA A 180 9.56 1.53 0.96
N THR A 181 10.90 1.50 0.90
CA THR A 181 11.69 0.26 0.74
C THR A 181 11.59 -0.62 1.98
N PHE A 182 11.71 -0.03 3.18
CA PHE A 182 11.50 -0.76 4.44
C PHE A 182 10.09 -1.36 4.51
N LEU A 183 9.08 -0.57 4.15
CA LEU A 183 7.69 -1.01 4.08
C LEU A 183 7.44 -2.07 2.99
N VAL A 184 8.42 -2.45 2.17
CA VAL A 184 8.17 -3.49 1.17
C VAL A 184 8.01 -4.87 1.80
N SER A 185 8.88 -5.21 2.75
CA SER A 185 8.98 -6.54 3.34
C SER A 185 8.58 -6.58 4.81
N HIS A 186 8.36 -5.43 5.46
CA HIS A 186 7.93 -5.39 6.85
C HIS A 186 6.63 -6.19 7.06
N LEU A 187 6.53 -7.04 8.08
CA LEU A 187 5.40 -7.96 8.32
C LEU A 187 5.17 -9.06 7.26
N LEU A 188 6.07 -9.22 6.28
CA LEU A 188 6.05 -10.35 5.32
C LEU A 188 7.00 -11.46 5.76
N ASP A 189 6.86 -11.90 7.01
CA ASP A 189 7.58 -13.03 7.58
C ASP A 189 6.84 -14.36 7.36
N SER A 190 7.52 -15.47 7.66
CA SER A 190 6.98 -16.83 7.52
C SER A 190 5.69 -17.04 8.31
N ASP A 191 5.59 -16.42 9.49
CA ASP A 191 4.46 -16.61 10.40
C ASP A 191 3.21 -15.94 9.82
N ASN A 192 3.35 -14.72 9.31
CA ASN A 192 2.26 -14.01 8.64
C ASN A 192 1.84 -14.68 7.33
N ILE A 193 2.79 -15.18 6.54
CA ILE A 193 2.51 -15.93 5.31
C ILE A 193 1.73 -17.22 5.63
N ALA A 194 2.19 -17.99 6.61
CA ALA A 194 1.52 -19.22 7.03
C ALA A 194 0.13 -18.95 7.61
N ARG A 195 -0.01 -17.93 8.48
CA ARG A 195 -1.28 -17.53 9.09
C ARG A 195 -2.35 -17.16 8.07
N LEU A 196 -1.95 -16.50 6.97
CA LEU A 196 -2.87 -16.05 5.93
C LEU A 196 -3.12 -17.12 4.85
N ASN A 197 -2.35 -18.21 4.88
CA ASN A 197 -2.37 -19.28 3.88
C ASN A 197 -2.20 -18.72 2.46
N VAL A 198 -1.18 -17.90 2.26
CA VAL A 198 -0.83 -17.28 0.96
C VAL A 198 0.33 -18.01 0.32
N GLN A 199 0.31 -18.09 -1.02
CA GLN A 199 1.28 -18.84 -1.82
C GLN A 199 2.20 -17.94 -2.64
N GLY A 200 1.92 -16.63 -2.68
CA GLY A 200 2.66 -15.62 -3.45
C GLY A 200 2.43 -14.21 -2.95
#